data_AF-A0A935YDC6-F1
#
_entry.id   AF-A0A935YDC6-F1
#
_cell.length_a   1.000
_cell.length_b   1.000
_cell.length_c   1.000
_cell.angle_alpha   90.00
_cell.angle_beta   90.00
_cell.angle_gamma   90.00
#
_symmetry.space_group_name_H-M   'P 1'
#
loop_
_entity.id
_entity.type
_entity.pdbx_description
1 polymer ?
#
loop_
_entity_poly.entity_id
_entity_poly.type
_entity_poly.pdbx_seq_one_letter_code
_entity_poly.pdbx_strand_id
1 'polypeptide(L)'
;MPQPPRGPRSPGPDTAAPYVRAVVRVRHLRSAVPQALLLPAVVLLAAAGCRGTDRALSPRDLSRDETAYVERVLVLERVRAALLVDAGRGIALGDSLAAAWGDSALPQTIALAPADPSRAELVHEFLLRLLAAEHDSLLARDGRRPLDAPWPVPADSVSGAGFPSASPVQAGD
;
A
#
# COMPACT_ATOMS: atom_id res chain seq x y z
N MET A 1 -52.32 36.50 10.53
CA MET A 1 -51.92 35.08 10.37
C MET A 1 -50.43 35.03 10.11
N PRO A 2 -49.62 34.44 11.00
CA PRO A 2 -48.16 34.38 10.84
C PRO A 2 -47.74 33.34 9.79
N GLN A 3 -46.77 33.68 8.94
CA GLN A 3 -46.18 32.74 7.98
C GLN A 3 -45.32 31.69 8.71
N PRO A 4 -45.37 30.41 8.28
CA PRO A 4 -44.52 29.37 8.82
C PRO A 4 -43.04 29.57 8.41
N PRO A 5 -42.08 29.14 9.25
CA PRO A 5 -40.66 29.28 8.97
C PRO A 5 -40.24 28.42 7.77
N ARG A 6 -39.45 29.02 6.87
CA ARG A 6 -38.87 28.33 5.71
C ARG A 6 -37.81 27.33 6.18
N GLY A 7 -37.99 26.05 5.85
CA GLY A 7 -37.05 24.99 6.13
C GLY A 7 -35.70 25.14 5.40
N PRO A 8 -34.66 24.41 5.85
CA PRO A 8 -33.32 24.48 5.29
C PRO A 8 -33.30 24.01 3.83
N ARG A 9 -32.65 24.79 2.96
CA ARG A 9 -32.44 24.47 1.55
C ARG A 9 -31.48 23.29 1.42
N SER A 10 -31.87 22.25 0.67
CA SER A 10 -30.96 21.19 0.24
C SER A 10 -29.80 21.78 -0.58
N PRO A 11 -28.55 21.38 -0.32
CA PRO A 11 -27.42 21.71 -1.19
C PRO A 11 -27.60 21.03 -2.56
N GLY A 12 -27.37 21.78 -3.63
CA GLY A 12 -27.50 21.32 -5.01
C GLY A 12 -26.36 20.39 -5.45
N PRO A 13 -26.53 19.63 -6.56
CA PRO A 13 -25.65 18.55 -6.99
C PRO A 13 -24.39 18.97 -7.78
N ASP A 14 -23.84 20.17 -7.56
CA ASP A 14 -22.76 20.74 -8.40
C ASP A 14 -21.38 20.75 -7.72
N THR A 15 -21.01 19.68 -7.02
CA THR A 15 -19.62 19.53 -6.52
C THR A 15 -19.09 18.13 -6.83
N ALA A 16 -19.21 17.73 -8.10
CA ALA A 16 -18.44 16.62 -8.64
C ALA A 16 -16.97 17.07 -8.81
N ALA A 17 -16.08 16.35 -8.13
CA ALA A 17 -14.66 16.63 -8.00
C ALA A 17 -13.88 16.69 -9.32
N PRO A 18 -12.88 17.58 -9.45
CA PRO A 18 -11.95 17.63 -10.59
C PRO A 18 -10.76 16.66 -10.45
N TYR A 19 -10.95 15.43 -9.95
CA TYR A 19 -9.83 14.54 -9.59
C TYR A 19 -9.44 13.48 -10.65
N VAL A 20 -10.11 13.41 -11.81
CA VAL A 20 -9.91 12.31 -12.80
C VAL A 20 -9.10 12.74 -14.04
N ARG A 21 -8.04 13.55 -13.88
CA ARG A 21 -7.23 14.01 -15.04
C ARG A 21 -5.71 14.00 -14.84
N ALA A 22 -5.18 12.97 -14.21
CA ALA A 22 -3.72 12.79 -14.08
C ALA A 22 -3.24 11.36 -14.40
N VAL A 23 -3.76 10.77 -15.47
CA VAL A 23 -3.14 9.59 -16.09
C VAL A 23 -3.11 9.85 -17.59
N VAL A 24 -1.97 9.56 -18.23
CA VAL A 24 -1.64 9.73 -19.67
C VAL A 24 -0.78 10.98 -19.96
N ARG A 25 0.54 10.86 -19.70
CA ARG A 25 1.62 11.25 -20.62
C ARG A 25 3.01 10.93 -20.02
N VAL A 26 3.37 9.64 -20.00
CA VAL A 26 4.78 9.22 -19.84
C VAL A 26 5.08 8.14 -20.89
N ARG A 27 4.98 8.53 -22.16
CA ARG A 27 5.62 7.84 -23.29
C ARG A 27 6.30 8.95 -24.09
N HIS A 28 7.59 8.78 -24.41
CA HIS A 28 8.45 9.65 -25.23
C HIS A 28 9.54 10.49 -24.53
N LEU A 29 10.29 9.91 -23.59
CA LEU A 29 11.68 10.31 -23.34
C LEU A 29 12.60 9.08 -23.35
N ARG A 30 12.72 8.46 -24.52
CA ARG A 30 13.85 7.58 -24.87
C ARG A 30 14.80 8.39 -25.75
N SER A 31 15.60 9.24 -25.13
CA SER A 31 16.69 9.97 -25.78
C SER A 31 18.02 9.52 -25.16
N ALA A 32 18.77 8.79 -25.99
CA ALA A 32 20.21 8.54 -25.95
C ALA A 32 20.97 9.01 -24.70
N VAL A 33 21.11 8.12 -23.72
CA VAL A 33 22.15 8.22 -22.69
C VAL A 33 23.30 7.30 -23.11
N PRO A 34 24.54 7.78 -23.20
CA PRO A 34 25.69 6.95 -23.58
C PRO A 34 25.91 5.83 -22.56
N GLN A 35 25.77 4.58 -23.00
CA GLN A 35 25.86 3.36 -22.18
C GLN A 35 27.27 3.08 -21.58
N ALA A 36 28.27 3.91 -21.85
CA ALA A 36 29.66 3.61 -21.52
C ALA A 36 30.12 3.98 -20.09
N LEU A 37 29.27 4.64 -19.29
CA LEU A 37 29.65 5.13 -17.95
C LEU A 37 28.82 4.56 -16.78
N LEU A 38 28.02 3.51 -17.02
CA LEU A 38 27.12 2.93 -16.01
C LEU A 38 27.70 1.74 -15.22
N LEU A 39 28.98 1.39 -15.41
CA LEU A 39 29.57 0.22 -14.74
C LEU A 39 30.19 0.48 -13.36
N PRO A 40 30.85 1.61 -13.04
CA PRO A 40 31.45 1.76 -11.72
C PRO A 40 30.43 2.14 -10.61
N ALA A 41 29.27 2.69 -10.97
CA ALA A 41 28.24 3.08 -9.99
C ALA A 41 27.46 1.87 -9.42
N VAL A 42 27.31 0.78 -10.19
CA VAL A 42 26.60 -0.42 -9.74
C VAL A 42 27.43 -1.22 -8.73
N VAL A 43 28.76 -1.20 -8.86
CA VAL A 43 29.67 -1.89 -7.93
C VAL A 43 29.72 -1.20 -6.56
N LEU A 44 29.58 0.13 -6.52
CA LEU A 44 29.52 0.87 -5.25
C LEU A 44 28.19 0.69 -4.50
N LEU A 45 27.07 0.39 -5.18
CA LEU A 45 25.81 0.04 -4.49
C LEU A 45 25.83 -1.37 -3.88
N ALA A 46 26.58 -2.31 -4.45
CA ALA A 46 26.68 -3.67 -3.92
C ALA A 46 27.42 -3.74 -2.57
N ALA A 47 28.30 -2.78 -2.28
CA ALA A 47 29.09 -2.74 -1.04
C ALA A 47 28.32 -2.17 0.17
N ALA A 48 27.14 -1.56 -0.02
CA ALA A 48 26.25 -1.14 1.06
C ALA A 48 25.28 -2.25 1.54
N GLY A 49 25.29 -3.41 0.89
CA GLY A 49 24.34 -4.51 1.07
C GLY A 49 24.66 -5.50 2.20
N CYS A 50 25.63 -5.20 3.07
CA CYS A 50 25.87 -5.95 4.31
C CYS A 50 25.40 -5.16 5.54
N ARG A 51 24.29 -4.40 5.43
CA ARG A 51 23.51 -4.09 6.63
C ARG A 51 23.10 -5.43 7.22
N GLY A 52 23.42 -5.63 8.49
CA GLY A 52 23.24 -6.88 9.19
C GLY A 52 21.85 -7.46 8.94
N THR A 53 21.72 -8.77 9.12
CA THR A 53 20.45 -9.49 9.16
C THR A 53 19.53 -8.88 10.22
N ASP A 54 18.98 -7.71 9.93
CA ASP A 54 17.98 -7.05 10.73
C ASP A 54 16.78 -7.96 10.63
N ARG A 55 16.53 -8.59 11.78
CA ARG A 55 15.44 -9.53 11.97
C ARG A 55 14.19 -8.91 11.36
N ALA A 56 13.64 -9.60 10.36
CA ALA A 56 12.42 -9.17 9.70
C ALA A 56 11.34 -8.93 10.76
N LEU A 57 10.67 -7.77 10.70
CA LEU A 57 9.60 -7.47 11.67
C LEU A 57 8.50 -8.51 11.57
N SER A 58 8.03 -8.96 12.73
CA SER A 58 6.80 -9.73 12.88
C SER A 58 5.68 -8.82 13.37
N PRO A 59 4.40 -9.24 13.25
CA PRO A 59 3.26 -8.46 13.74
C PRO A 59 3.36 -8.09 15.24
N ARG A 60 4.04 -8.91 16.04
CA ARG A 60 4.22 -8.69 17.48
C ARG A 60 5.26 -7.63 17.81
N ASP A 61 6.11 -7.31 16.84
CA ASP A 61 7.17 -6.32 17.01
C ASP A 61 6.67 -4.90 16.75
N LEU A 62 5.46 -4.73 16.20
CA LEU A 62 4.87 -3.43 15.91
C LEU A 62 4.35 -2.74 17.17
N SER A 63 4.57 -1.43 17.24
CA SER A 63 3.86 -0.59 18.20
C SER A 63 2.37 -0.49 17.85
N ARG A 64 1.57 0.04 18.78
CA ARG A 64 0.14 0.26 18.55
C ARG A 64 -0.12 1.19 17.36
N ASP A 65 0.67 2.27 17.25
CA ASP A 65 0.51 3.26 16.19
C ASP A 65 0.94 2.70 14.84
N GLU A 66 2.02 1.93 14.82
CA GLU A 66 2.48 1.22 13.61
C GLU A 66 1.49 0.16 13.15
N THR A 67 0.86 -0.55 14.09
CA THR A 67 -0.21 -1.51 13.78
C THR A 67 -1.38 -0.79 13.10
N ALA A 68 -1.84 0.32 13.69
CA ALA A 68 -2.91 1.13 13.10
C ALA A 68 -2.51 1.75 11.74
N TYR A 69 -1.25 2.15 11.58
CA TYR A 69 -0.71 2.62 10.30
C TYR A 69 -0.78 1.53 9.22
N VAL A 70 -0.24 0.34 9.51
CA VAL A 70 -0.22 -0.80 8.58
C VAL A 70 -1.65 -1.24 8.23
N GLU A 71 -2.54 -1.33 9.20
CA GLU A 71 -3.97 -1.63 9.00
C GLU A 71 -4.64 -0.65 8.05
N ARG A 72 -4.43 0.65 8.26
CA ARG A 72 -5.04 1.67 7.41
C ARG A 72 -4.52 1.58 5.98
N VAL A 73 -3.22 1.38 5.79
CA VAL A 73 -2.63 1.24 4.46
C VAL A 73 -3.16 -0.02 3.75
N LEU A 74 -3.25 -1.15 4.45
CA LEU A 74 -3.80 -2.38 3.86
C LEU A 74 -5.25 -2.24 3.42
N VAL A 75 -6.09 -1.59 4.23
CA VAL A 75 -7.49 -1.34 3.85
C VAL A 75 -7.57 -0.45 2.61
N LEU A 76 -6.75 0.59 2.52
CA LEU A 76 -6.70 1.47 1.33
C LEU A 76 -6.27 0.70 0.08
N GLU A 77 -5.25 -0.16 0.17
CA GLU A 77 -4.80 -0.99 -0.95
C GLU A 77 -5.86 -2.03 -1.35
N ARG A 78 -6.62 -2.61 -0.40
CA ARG A 78 -7.76 -3.48 -0.71
C ARG A 78 -8.88 -2.75 -1.44
N VAL A 79 -9.21 -1.52 -1.05
CA VAL A 79 -10.20 -0.69 -1.77
C VAL A 79 -9.71 -0.37 -3.18
N ARG A 80 -8.43 -0.02 -3.33
CA ARG A 80 -7.81 0.22 -4.63
C ARG A 80 -7.83 -1.03 -5.51
N ALA A 81 -7.50 -2.19 -4.98
CA ALA A 81 -7.59 -3.46 -5.69
C ALA A 81 -9.04 -3.75 -6.13
N ALA A 82 -10.02 -3.52 -5.25
CA ALA A 82 -11.44 -3.64 -5.60
C ALA A 82 -11.83 -2.67 -6.72
N LEU A 83 -11.40 -1.41 -6.69
CA LEU A 83 -11.63 -0.43 -7.75
C LEU A 83 -11.09 -0.88 -9.11
N LEU A 84 -9.93 -1.55 -9.13
CA LEU A 84 -9.31 -2.04 -10.37
C LEU A 84 -10.05 -3.26 -10.96
N VAL A 85 -10.61 -4.13 -10.12
CA VAL A 85 -11.32 -5.35 -10.55
C VAL A 85 -12.80 -5.07 -10.84
N ASP A 86 -13.45 -4.28 -9.99
CA ASP A 86 -14.86 -3.89 -10.08
C ASP A 86 -15.02 -2.44 -9.58
N ALA A 87 -15.06 -1.50 -10.53
CA ALA A 87 -15.14 -0.07 -10.23
C ALA A 87 -16.37 0.29 -9.38
N GLY A 88 -17.54 -0.30 -9.64
CA GLY A 88 -18.77 0.01 -8.91
C GLY A 88 -18.67 -0.40 -7.44
N ARG A 89 -18.16 -1.61 -7.20
CA ARG A 89 -17.88 -2.07 -5.84
C ARG A 89 -16.79 -1.25 -5.16
N GLY A 90 -15.71 -0.96 -5.86
CA GLY A 90 -14.60 -0.18 -5.31
C GLY A 90 -15.02 1.22 -4.88
N ILE A 91 -15.89 1.89 -5.65
CA ILE A 91 -16.44 3.21 -5.28
C ILE A 91 -17.28 3.08 -4.01
N ALA A 92 -18.20 2.12 -3.94
CA ALA A 92 -19.04 1.92 -2.75
C ALA A 92 -18.20 1.64 -1.48
N LEU A 93 -17.09 0.91 -1.62
CA LEU A 93 -16.14 0.68 -0.53
C LEU A 93 -15.38 1.96 -0.15
N GLY A 94 -14.94 2.74 -1.15
CA GLY A 94 -14.29 4.04 -0.94
C GLY A 94 -15.21 5.02 -0.20
N ASP A 95 -16.48 5.11 -0.60
CA ASP A 95 -17.48 5.97 0.05
C ASP A 95 -17.74 5.52 1.50
N SER A 96 -17.83 4.20 1.73
CA SER A 96 -17.97 3.64 3.07
C SER A 96 -16.76 3.95 3.94
N LEU A 97 -15.55 3.89 3.37
CA LEU A 97 -14.31 4.21 4.07
C LEU A 97 -14.22 5.70 4.39
N ALA A 98 -14.57 6.56 3.43
CA ALA A 98 -14.62 8.00 3.62
C ALA A 98 -15.62 8.40 4.71
N ALA A 99 -16.79 7.75 4.75
CA ALA A 99 -17.76 7.95 5.82
C ALA A 99 -17.25 7.47 7.19
N ALA A 100 -16.52 6.35 7.24
CA ALA A 100 -16.02 5.78 8.49
C ALA A 100 -14.80 6.53 9.06
N TRP A 101 -13.87 6.96 8.21
CA TRP A 101 -12.62 7.59 8.64
C TRP A 101 -12.63 9.12 8.54
N GLY A 102 -13.58 9.69 7.80
CA GLY A 102 -13.70 11.12 7.53
C GLY A 102 -12.57 11.65 6.66
N ASP A 103 -12.62 12.96 6.37
CA ASP A 103 -11.66 13.66 5.50
C ASP A 103 -10.23 13.70 6.08
N SER A 104 -10.09 13.47 7.39
CA SER A 104 -8.81 13.50 8.09
C SER A 104 -8.07 12.16 8.09
N ALA A 105 -8.60 11.14 7.38
CA ALA A 105 -8.03 9.80 7.37
C ALA A 105 -6.57 9.76 6.91
N LEU A 106 -6.24 10.47 5.83
CA LEU A 106 -4.89 10.48 5.27
C LEU A 106 -3.90 11.20 6.20
N PRO A 107 -4.13 12.46 6.64
CA PRO A 107 -3.26 13.11 7.62
C PRO A 107 -3.08 12.30 8.91
N GLN A 108 -4.16 11.69 9.42
CA GLN A 108 -4.07 10.84 10.62
C GLN A 108 -3.27 9.56 10.37
N THR A 109 -3.34 8.98 9.17
CA THR A 109 -2.52 7.81 8.83
C THR A 109 -1.05 8.19 8.75
N ILE A 110 -0.73 9.30 8.09
CA ILE A 110 0.64 9.80 7.99
C ILE A 110 1.22 10.11 9.38
N ALA A 111 0.41 10.66 10.29
CA ALA A 111 0.83 10.95 11.66
C ALA A 111 1.18 9.69 12.49
N LEU A 112 0.72 8.50 12.07
CA LEU A 112 1.04 7.22 12.71
C LEU A 112 2.28 6.54 12.12
N ALA A 113 2.83 7.08 11.02
CA ALA A 113 4.02 6.51 10.40
C ALA A 113 5.24 6.64 11.35
N PRO A 114 6.16 5.65 11.36
CA PRO A 114 7.37 5.74 12.18
C PRO A 114 8.19 6.99 11.85
N ALA A 115 8.58 7.75 12.88
CA ALA A 115 9.43 8.92 12.72
C ALA A 115 10.92 8.57 12.56
N ASP A 116 11.36 7.45 13.16
CA ASP A 116 12.73 6.97 13.01
C ASP A 116 12.91 6.32 11.62
N PRO A 117 13.90 6.75 10.81
CA PRO A 117 14.06 6.28 9.44
C PRO A 117 14.39 4.78 9.37
N SER A 118 15.21 4.25 10.29
CA SER A 118 15.56 2.83 10.31
C SER A 118 14.33 1.97 10.61
N ARG A 119 13.50 2.42 11.56
CA ARG A 119 12.21 1.79 11.86
C ARG A 119 11.22 1.89 10.71
N ALA A 120 11.16 3.03 10.04
CA ALA A 120 10.30 3.24 8.88
C ALA A 120 10.65 2.27 7.73
N GLU A 121 11.95 2.06 7.46
CA GLU A 121 12.41 1.05 6.48
C GLU A 121 11.91 -0.35 6.85
N LEU A 122 12.06 -0.77 8.12
CA LEU A 122 11.60 -2.09 8.56
C LEU A 122 10.08 -2.25 8.46
N VAL A 123 9.31 -1.24 8.87
CA VAL A 123 7.84 -1.27 8.77
C VAL A 123 7.38 -1.26 7.32
N HIS A 124 8.09 -0.54 6.45
CA HIS A 124 7.83 -0.54 5.01
C HIS A 124 8.07 -1.93 4.40
N GLU A 125 9.21 -2.56 4.69
CA GLU A 125 9.50 -3.93 4.24
C GLU A 125 8.48 -4.96 4.77
N PHE A 126 8.02 -4.80 6.02
CA PHE A 126 6.94 -5.60 6.56
C PHE A 126 5.62 -5.40 5.81
N LEU A 127 5.25 -4.15 5.50
CA LEU A 127 4.06 -3.83 4.73
C LEU A 127 4.12 -4.41 3.31
N LEU A 128 5.27 -4.35 2.64
CA LEU A 128 5.46 -4.95 1.31
C LEU A 128 5.25 -6.46 1.33
N ARG A 129 5.79 -7.16 2.34
CA ARG A 129 5.57 -8.60 2.52
C ARG A 129 4.10 -8.93 2.79
N LEU A 130 3.41 -8.14 3.60
CA LEU A 130 1.97 -8.30 3.83
C LEU A 130 1.16 -8.07 2.55
N LEU A 131 1.48 -7.04 1.77
CA LEU A 131 0.80 -6.73 0.51
C LEU A 131 1.02 -7.84 -0.53
N ALA A 132 2.22 -8.41 -0.60
CA ALA A 132 2.49 -9.57 -1.45
C ALA A 132 1.63 -10.78 -1.04
N ALA A 133 1.58 -11.09 0.26
CA ALA A 133 0.74 -12.17 0.78
C ALA A 133 -0.78 -11.91 0.57
N GLU A 134 -1.22 -10.65 0.67
CA GLU A 134 -2.59 -10.25 0.33
C GLU A 134 -2.87 -10.47 -1.16
N HIS A 135 -2.00 -10.01 -2.05
CA HIS A 135 -2.17 -10.17 -3.48
C HIS A 135 -2.29 -11.65 -3.86
N ASP A 136 -1.44 -12.50 -3.29
CA ASP A 136 -1.54 -13.95 -3.47
C ASP A 136 -2.87 -14.49 -2.93
N SER A 137 -3.35 -14.01 -1.79
CA SER A 137 -4.67 -14.38 -1.23
C SER A 137 -5.85 -13.92 -2.09
N LEU A 138 -5.74 -12.74 -2.73
CA LEU A 138 -6.77 -12.20 -3.64
C LEU A 138 -6.82 -12.96 -4.96
N LEU A 139 -5.65 -13.36 -5.49
CA LEU A 139 -5.56 -14.15 -6.71
C LEU A 139 -5.91 -15.63 -6.49
N ALA A 140 -5.63 -16.18 -5.30
CA ALA A 140 -5.79 -17.59 -5.01
C ALA A 140 -7.18 -18.02 -4.51
N ARG A 141 -8.19 -17.13 -4.42
CA ARG A 141 -9.48 -17.48 -3.77
C ARG A 141 -10.75 -17.43 -4.63
N ASP A 142 -11.47 -18.55 -4.51
CA ASP A 142 -12.80 -18.95 -5.00
C ASP A 142 -13.98 -18.07 -4.54
N GLY A 143 -13.89 -16.75 -4.65
CA GLY A 143 -15.04 -15.85 -4.47
C GLY A 143 -15.37 -15.42 -3.04
N ARG A 144 -14.49 -15.63 -2.05
CA ARG A 144 -14.66 -15.01 -0.72
C ARG A 144 -14.35 -13.50 -0.76
N ARG A 145 -15.07 -12.71 0.03
CA ARG A 145 -14.96 -11.24 0.05
C ARG A 145 -13.57 -10.80 0.56
N PRO A 146 -12.82 -9.99 -0.22
CA PRO A 146 -11.49 -9.47 0.16
C PRO A 146 -11.41 -8.80 1.54
N LEU A 147 -12.50 -8.19 2.00
CA LEU A 147 -12.51 -7.43 3.25
C LEU A 147 -12.67 -8.28 4.51
N ASP A 148 -13.24 -9.47 4.38
CA ASP A 148 -13.49 -10.37 5.52
C ASP A 148 -12.36 -11.39 5.72
N ALA A 149 -11.32 -11.31 4.88
CA ALA A 149 -10.17 -12.19 4.99
C ALA A 149 -9.40 -11.90 6.29
N PRO A 150 -9.09 -12.93 7.10
CA PRO A 150 -8.22 -12.76 8.26
C PRO A 150 -6.87 -12.18 7.80
N TRP A 151 -6.16 -11.55 8.73
CA TRP A 151 -4.84 -10.97 8.46
C TRP A 151 -3.97 -11.98 7.71
N PRO A 152 -3.34 -11.60 6.58
CA PRO A 152 -2.42 -12.50 5.92
C PRO A 152 -1.30 -12.82 6.90
N VAL A 153 -1.08 -14.12 7.12
CA VAL A 153 0.07 -14.58 7.89
C VAL A 153 1.28 -14.35 6.96
N PRO A 154 2.28 -13.53 7.35
CA PRO A 154 3.50 -13.38 6.55
C PRO A 154 4.05 -14.78 6.27
N ALA A 155 4.43 -15.08 5.02
CA ALA A 155 4.75 -16.47 4.65
C ALA A 155 5.93 -17.05 5.46
N ASP A 156 6.83 -16.20 5.94
CA ASP A 156 7.92 -16.53 6.85
C ASP A 156 7.48 -16.85 8.30
N SER A 157 6.22 -16.59 8.66
CA SER A 157 5.64 -16.93 9.96
C SER A 157 5.08 -18.36 10.01
N VAL A 158 4.94 -19.03 8.85
CA VAL A 158 4.48 -20.42 8.78
C VAL A 158 5.71 -21.32 8.82
N SER A 159 5.86 -22.10 9.89
CA SER A 159 6.93 -23.10 9.98
C SER A 159 6.86 -24.05 8.77
N GLY A 160 7.83 -23.96 7.87
CA GLY A 160 7.93 -24.78 6.66
C GLY A 160 7.54 -24.08 5.35
N ALA A 161 6.96 -22.88 5.37
CA ALA A 161 6.78 -22.08 4.15
C ALA A 161 8.05 -21.27 3.87
N GLY A 162 9.08 -21.97 3.39
CA GLY A 162 10.23 -21.29 2.81
C GLY A 162 9.77 -20.54 1.56
N PHE A 163 9.89 -19.21 1.54
CA PHE A 163 10.07 -18.53 0.28
C PHE A 163 11.25 -19.19 -0.43
N PRO A 164 11.21 -19.41 -1.75
CA PRO A 164 12.42 -19.78 -2.47
C PRO A 164 13.42 -18.65 -2.21
N SER A 165 14.39 -18.89 -1.32
CA SER A 165 15.56 -18.04 -1.21
C SER A 165 16.09 -17.93 -2.62
N ALA A 166 16.13 -16.71 -3.16
CA ALA A 166 16.68 -16.46 -4.47
C ALA A 166 18.02 -17.21 -4.53
N SER A 167 18.07 -18.26 -5.34
CA SER A 167 19.26 -19.10 -5.44
C SER A 167 20.43 -18.16 -5.70
N PRO A 168 21.53 -18.26 -4.94
CA PRO A 168 22.70 -17.45 -5.23
C PRO A 168 23.07 -17.71 -6.68
N VAL A 169 23.04 -16.66 -7.49
CA VAL A 169 23.51 -16.70 -8.86
C VAL A 169 24.95 -17.16 -8.78
N GLN A 170 25.21 -18.42 -9.19
CA GLN A 170 26.57 -18.92 -9.29
C GLN A 170 27.28 -18.05 -10.33
N ALA A 171 28.16 -17.17 -9.86
CA ALA A 171 29.14 -16.54 -10.71
C ALA A 171 30.06 -17.65 -11.22
N GLY A 172 29.91 -18.00 -12.49
CA GLY A 172 30.85 -18.90 -13.16
C GLY A 172 32.20 -18.22 -13.31
N ASP A 173 33.26 -18.97 -13.00
CA ASP A 173 34.67 -18.62 -13.23
C ASP A 173 34.99 -18.44 -14.73
#